data_AF-A0A4Q7ZHS2-F1
#
_entry.id   AF-A0A4Q7ZHS2-F1
#
_cell.length_a   1.000
_cell.length_b   1.000
_cell.length_c   1.000
_cell.angle_alpha   90.00
_cell.angle_beta   90.00
_cell.angle_gamma   90.00
#
_symmetry.space_group_name_H-M   'P 1'
#
loop_
_entity.id
_entity.type
_entity.pdbx_description
1 polymer ?
#
loop_
_entity_poly.entity_id
_entity_poly.type
_entity_poly.pdbx_seq_one_letter_code
_entity_poly.pdbx_strand_id
1 'polypeptide(L)'
;MDSRHDVGLFGPGSVTWKLHKEPILYFGGLRSLYLQALHPRAVAGVVQNSDYRSDPWGRLTRTTDYVGTVIYGSTAEVAAAGRRVRRIHARLSAVDPRTGERFRIDDPELLRWVHVTEVESFLTTALRAGVKLTGAEVDAYYTEQRRAAEVVGLDPATVPGTAAETAEYYAAIQPELALTRDSAETGLFLTVPPVPDDWGSRAVRLGLTLGPTRWAYLGVAATAFGLLPPWARRMYGGLGWPTTDLTAGLSVRTVRLLIGAVLAAPPVRDRIMPMRQAALARAGLTA
;
A
#
# COMPACT_ATOMS: atom_id res chain seq x y z
N MET A 1 29.85 0.32 -13.36
CA MET A 1 28.80 -0.72 -13.33
C MET A 1 27.91 -0.49 -14.53
N ASP A 2 27.74 -1.50 -15.38
CA ASP A 2 26.90 -1.39 -16.57
C ASP A 2 25.44 -1.21 -16.14
N SER A 3 24.89 -0.01 -16.37
CA SER A 3 23.51 0.34 -16.02
C SER A 3 22.48 -0.52 -16.75
N ARG A 4 22.86 -1.25 -17.80
CA ARG A 4 21.98 -2.17 -18.53
C ARG A 4 21.59 -3.41 -17.72
N HIS A 5 22.35 -3.79 -16.69
CA HIS A 5 22.08 -4.97 -15.86
C HIS A 5 21.69 -4.66 -14.40
N ASP A 6 21.50 -3.38 -14.07
CA ASP A 6 21.11 -2.95 -12.72
C ASP A 6 19.62 -3.19 -12.47
N VAL A 7 19.30 -4.31 -11.82
CA VAL A 7 17.93 -4.64 -11.41
C VAL A 7 17.44 -3.84 -10.19
N GLY A 8 18.35 -3.11 -9.53
CA GLY A 8 18.06 -2.26 -8.38
C GLY A 8 18.05 -3.00 -7.05
N LEU A 9 17.10 -2.62 -6.19
CA LEU A 9 17.01 -3.13 -4.82
C LEU A 9 16.63 -4.61 -4.78
N PHE A 10 15.72 -5.02 -5.66
CA PHE A 10 15.21 -6.38 -5.75
C PHE A 10 15.40 -6.93 -7.17
N GLY A 11 15.46 -8.25 -7.31
CA GLY A 11 15.66 -8.91 -8.60
C GLY A 11 14.66 -10.03 -8.89
N PRO A 12 14.72 -10.66 -10.07
CA PRO A 12 13.79 -11.72 -10.48
C PRO A 12 13.68 -12.92 -9.54
N GLY A 13 14.75 -13.22 -8.79
CA GLY A 13 14.78 -14.30 -7.80
C GLY A 13 14.21 -13.92 -6.43
N SER A 14 13.85 -12.66 -6.20
CA SER A 14 13.32 -12.19 -4.91
C SER A 14 11.87 -12.60 -4.72
N VAL A 15 11.47 -12.80 -3.46
CA VAL A 15 10.05 -13.00 -3.13
C VAL A 15 9.26 -11.72 -3.40
N THR A 16 9.90 -10.57 -3.23
CA THR A 16 9.35 -9.25 -3.57
C THR A 16 8.87 -9.20 -5.03
N TRP A 17 9.68 -9.59 -6.02
CA TRP A 17 9.22 -9.63 -7.42
C TRP A 17 8.17 -10.72 -7.66
N LYS A 18 8.29 -11.88 -6.99
CA LYS A 18 7.29 -12.95 -7.06
C LYS A 18 5.91 -12.47 -6.57
N LEU A 19 5.87 -11.63 -5.54
CA LEU A 19 4.65 -11.09 -4.96
C LEU A 19 4.14 -9.87 -5.72
N HIS A 20 5.00 -8.89 -6.00
CA HIS A 20 4.64 -7.60 -6.60
C HIS A 20 4.30 -7.67 -8.09
N LYS A 21 4.42 -8.84 -8.73
CA LYS A 21 3.86 -9.08 -10.07
C LYS A 21 2.35 -9.33 -10.05
N GLU A 22 1.77 -9.59 -8.88
CA GLU A 22 0.36 -9.95 -8.76
C GLU A 22 -0.53 -8.71 -8.88
N PRO A 23 -1.47 -8.68 -9.83
CA PRO A 23 -2.29 -7.49 -10.07
C PRO A 23 -3.30 -7.22 -8.94
N ILE A 24 -3.45 -8.15 -7.99
CA ILE A 24 -4.39 -8.02 -6.87
C ILE A 24 -3.89 -7.07 -5.78
N LEU A 25 -2.61 -6.66 -5.82
CA LEU A 25 -2.00 -5.88 -4.75
C LEU A 25 -2.55 -4.46 -4.58
N TYR A 26 -3.34 -3.94 -5.52
CA TYR A 26 -4.09 -2.69 -5.32
C TYR A 26 -5.00 -2.75 -4.08
N PHE A 27 -5.57 -3.92 -3.77
CA PHE A 27 -6.34 -4.13 -2.55
C PHE A 27 -5.45 -4.02 -1.30
N GLY A 28 -4.18 -4.44 -1.39
CA GLY A 28 -3.19 -4.31 -0.34
C GLY A 28 -2.80 -2.86 -0.09
N GLY A 29 -2.62 -2.07 -1.16
CA GLY A 29 -2.41 -0.63 -1.05
C GLY A 29 -3.57 0.06 -0.32
N LEU A 30 -4.82 -0.23 -0.71
CA LEU A 30 -6.00 0.35 -0.06
C LEU A 30 -6.16 -0.11 1.40
N ARG A 31 -5.94 -1.40 1.68
CA ARG A 31 -5.91 -1.95 3.05
C ARG A 31 -4.88 -1.23 3.92
N SER A 32 -3.67 -0.99 3.39
CA SER A 32 -2.61 -0.28 4.10
C SER A 32 -3.05 1.13 4.50
N LEU A 33 -3.70 1.87 3.60
CA LEU A 33 -4.18 3.22 3.90
C LEU A 33 -5.21 3.25 5.03
N TYR A 34 -6.11 2.27 5.11
CA TYR A 34 -7.03 2.13 6.25
C TYR A 34 -6.26 1.84 7.56
N LEU A 35 -5.26 0.94 7.53
CA LEU A 35 -4.45 0.69 8.73
C LEU A 35 -3.68 1.94 9.15
N GLN A 36 -2.98 2.60 8.22
CA GLN A 36 -2.21 3.80 8.49
C GLN A 36 -3.05 4.88 9.18
N ALA A 37 -4.30 5.03 8.75
CA ALA A 37 -5.24 6.01 9.30
C ALA A 37 -5.62 5.76 10.77
N LEU A 38 -5.40 4.56 11.33
CA LEU A 38 -5.69 4.24 12.74
C LEU A 38 -4.63 4.75 13.72
N HIS A 39 -3.47 5.19 13.26
CA HIS A 39 -2.48 5.82 14.14
C HIS A 39 -2.73 7.34 14.18
N PRO A 40 -3.09 7.92 15.35
CA PRO A 40 -3.51 9.32 15.44
C PRO A 40 -2.51 10.32 14.86
N ARG A 41 -1.22 10.18 15.19
CA ARG A 41 -0.15 11.03 14.63
C ARG A 41 0.08 10.81 13.14
N ALA A 42 0.07 9.57 12.66
CA ALA A 42 0.27 9.31 11.23
C ALA A 42 -0.84 9.94 10.37
N VAL A 43 -2.11 9.77 10.78
CA VAL A 43 -3.24 10.37 10.03
C VAL A 43 -3.24 11.89 10.12
N ALA A 44 -2.92 12.47 11.29
CA ALA A 44 -2.76 13.92 11.45
C ALA A 44 -1.64 14.46 10.54
N GLY A 45 -0.53 13.73 10.43
CA GLY A 45 0.57 14.04 9.53
C GLY A 45 0.13 14.13 8.08
N VAL A 46 -0.67 13.17 7.62
CA VAL A 46 -1.25 13.17 6.27
C VAL A 46 -2.24 14.32 6.10
N VAL A 47 -3.16 14.52 7.05
CA VAL A 47 -4.22 15.53 6.97
C VAL A 47 -3.66 16.95 6.91
N GLN A 48 -2.62 17.23 7.68
CA GLN A 48 -2.06 18.58 7.81
C GLN A 48 -1.03 18.92 6.72
N ASN A 49 -0.44 17.92 6.06
CA ASN A 49 0.66 18.12 5.10
C ASN A 49 0.36 17.64 3.67
N SER A 50 -0.86 17.19 3.38
CA SER A 50 -1.19 16.71 2.04
C SER A 50 -2.49 17.26 1.48
N ASP A 51 -2.45 17.59 0.20
CA ASP A 51 -3.59 17.96 -0.63
C ASP A 51 -4.47 16.75 -0.98
N TYR A 52 -4.54 15.71 -0.14
CA TYR A 52 -5.23 14.46 -0.52
C TYR A 52 -6.74 14.66 -0.78
N ARG A 53 -7.34 15.69 -0.20
CA ARG A 53 -8.76 16.03 -0.42
C ARG A 53 -8.98 16.72 -1.77
N SER A 54 -8.01 17.49 -2.27
CA SER A 54 -8.09 18.23 -3.54
C SER A 54 -7.42 17.52 -4.72
N ASP A 55 -6.36 16.74 -4.47
CA ASP A 55 -5.63 15.89 -5.43
C ASP A 55 -5.40 14.46 -4.90
N PRO A 56 -6.47 13.67 -4.67
CA PRO A 56 -6.32 12.29 -4.22
C PRO A 56 -5.61 11.40 -5.24
N TRP A 57 -5.99 11.53 -6.51
CA TRP A 57 -5.48 10.66 -7.56
C TRP A 57 -4.04 10.97 -7.90
N GLY A 58 -3.64 12.25 -7.97
CA GLY A 58 -2.23 12.60 -8.11
C GLY A 58 -1.41 12.15 -6.91
N ARG A 59 -1.94 12.22 -5.68
CA ARG A 59 -1.26 11.66 -4.50
C ARG A 59 -1.08 10.15 -4.61
N LEU A 60 -2.13 9.42 -5.00
CA LEU A 60 -2.08 7.97 -5.21
C LEU A 60 -1.06 7.60 -6.30
N THR A 61 -1.03 8.32 -7.41
CA THR A 61 -0.06 8.13 -8.49
C THR A 61 1.36 8.33 -7.98
N ARG A 62 1.66 9.42 -7.25
CA ARG A 62 2.99 9.68 -6.69
C ARG A 62 3.47 8.58 -5.74
N THR A 63 2.57 8.05 -4.90
CA THR A 63 2.91 6.93 -4.00
C THR A 63 3.12 5.63 -4.80
N THR A 64 2.25 5.36 -5.78
CA THR A 64 2.38 4.16 -6.64
C THR A 64 3.68 4.19 -7.45
N ASP A 65 4.07 5.35 -7.98
CA ASP A 65 5.34 5.55 -8.69
C ASP A 65 6.52 5.36 -7.75
N TYR A 66 6.43 5.85 -6.50
CA TYR A 66 7.47 5.64 -5.50
C TYR A 66 7.65 4.15 -5.18
N VAL A 67 6.57 3.44 -4.86
CA VAL A 67 6.60 1.99 -4.58
C VAL A 67 7.12 1.24 -5.81
N GLY A 68 6.59 1.54 -7.00
CA GLY A 68 7.07 0.97 -8.25
C GLY A 68 8.57 1.19 -8.47
N THR A 69 9.09 2.38 -8.12
CA THR A 69 10.52 2.71 -8.22
C THR A 69 11.33 1.90 -7.22
N VAL A 70 10.88 1.78 -5.98
CA VAL A 70 11.57 0.97 -4.94
C VAL A 70 11.64 -0.50 -5.34
N ILE A 71 10.58 -1.03 -5.95
CA ILE A 71 10.48 -2.44 -6.31
C ILE A 71 11.21 -2.78 -7.62
N TYR A 72 11.08 -1.92 -8.64
CA TYR A 72 11.50 -2.19 -10.02
C TYR A 72 12.44 -1.15 -10.62
N GLY A 73 12.82 -0.10 -9.90
CA GLY A 73 13.77 0.90 -10.38
C GLY A 73 15.21 0.40 -10.32
N SER A 74 16.10 0.99 -11.11
CA SER A 74 17.56 0.83 -10.96
C SER A 74 18.04 1.36 -9.62
N THR A 75 19.24 0.98 -9.19
CA THR A 75 19.84 1.45 -7.94
C THR A 75 19.90 2.99 -7.88
N ALA A 76 20.21 3.64 -9.01
CA ALA A 76 20.25 5.10 -9.12
C ALA A 76 18.86 5.75 -8.95
N GLU A 77 17.82 5.18 -9.57
CA GLU A 77 16.43 5.66 -9.45
C GLU A 77 15.91 5.48 -8.02
N VAL A 78 16.13 4.31 -7.41
CA VAL A 78 15.78 4.03 -6.00
C VAL A 78 16.46 5.03 -5.08
N ALA A 79 17.76 5.27 -5.25
CA ALA A 79 18.50 6.22 -4.42
C ALA A 79 18.01 7.67 -4.61
N ALA A 80 17.64 8.06 -5.83
CA ALA A 80 17.07 9.38 -6.12
C ALA A 80 15.69 9.56 -5.47
N ALA A 81 14.81 8.55 -5.60
CA ALA A 81 13.50 8.53 -4.96
C ALA A 81 13.61 8.62 -3.43
N GLY A 82 14.51 7.84 -2.83
CA GLY A 82 14.82 7.88 -1.40
C GLY A 82 15.32 9.25 -0.93
N ARG A 83 16.28 9.86 -1.63
CA ARG A 83 16.75 11.22 -1.31
C ARG A 83 15.62 12.25 -1.41
N ARG A 84 14.73 12.12 -2.41
CA ARG A 84 13.60 13.02 -2.60
C ARG A 84 12.59 12.90 -1.46
N VAL A 85 12.14 11.69 -1.12
CA VAL A 85 11.14 11.49 -0.07
C VAL A 85 11.67 11.93 1.30
N ARG A 86 12.91 11.58 1.65
CA ARG A 86 13.52 12.01 2.92
C ARG A 86 13.65 13.53 3.03
N ARG A 87 14.02 14.21 1.92
CA ARG A 87 14.08 15.68 1.88
C ARG A 87 12.70 16.31 2.11
N ILE A 88 11.65 15.71 1.57
CA ILE A 88 10.27 16.17 1.78
C ILE A 88 9.91 15.94 3.25
N HIS A 89 10.00 14.71 3.76
CA HIS A 89 9.61 14.37 5.13
C HIS A 89 10.36 15.20 6.18
N ALA A 90 11.66 15.45 6.00
CA ALA A 90 12.46 16.26 6.92
C ALA A 90 11.99 17.72 7.06
N ARG A 91 11.20 18.23 6.12
CA ARG A 91 10.64 19.60 6.15
C ARG A 91 9.22 19.64 6.70
N LEU A 92 8.57 18.50 6.86
CA LEU A 92 7.17 18.42 7.27
C LEU A 92 7.08 18.18 8.79
N SER A 93 6.11 18.83 9.40
CA SER A 93 5.73 18.62 10.79
C SER A 93 4.21 18.64 10.89
N ALA A 94 3.68 18.05 11.95
CA ALA A 94 2.26 18.12 12.26
C ALA A 94 2.07 18.32 13.76
N VAL A 95 0.85 18.67 14.13
CA VAL A 95 0.43 18.83 15.51
C VAL A 95 -0.46 17.65 15.87
N ASP A 96 -0.15 16.97 16.98
CA ASP A 96 -0.99 15.92 17.52
C ASP A 96 -2.30 16.56 18.03
N PRO A 97 -3.47 16.25 17.45
CA PRO A 97 -4.73 16.90 17.82
C PRO A 97 -5.18 16.56 19.24
N ARG A 98 -4.63 15.51 19.86
CA ARG A 98 -4.97 15.09 21.23
C ARG A 98 -4.13 15.80 22.29
N THR A 99 -2.85 16.04 22.01
CA THR A 99 -1.90 16.61 22.99
C THR A 99 -1.47 18.04 22.68
N GLY A 100 -1.66 18.51 21.45
CA GLY A 100 -1.14 19.80 20.97
C GLY A 100 0.36 19.80 20.67
N GLU A 101 1.03 18.66 20.84
CA GLU A 101 2.48 18.53 20.62
C GLU A 101 2.80 18.58 19.12
N ARG A 102 3.83 19.35 18.75
CA ARG A 102 4.39 19.33 17.40
C ARG A 102 5.37 18.18 17.25
N PHE A 103 5.19 17.35 16.24
CA PHE A 103 6.09 16.25 15.89
C PHE A 103 6.54 16.35 14.43
N ARG A 104 7.65 15.69 14.09
CA ARG A 104 8.20 15.65 12.72
C ARG A 104 7.65 14.43 11.98
N ILE A 105 7.43 14.56 10.66
CA ILE A 105 6.87 13.45 9.87
C ILE A 105 7.90 12.35 9.61
N ASP A 106 9.19 12.67 9.63
CA ASP A 106 10.29 11.72 9.57
C ASP A 106 10.66 11.12 10.93
N ASP A 107 9.73 11.11 11.89
CA ASP A 107 9.84 10.31 13.10
C ASP A 107 9.95 8.81 12.74
N PRO A 108 11.01 8.10 13.15
CA PRO A 108 11.20 6.69 12.84
C PRO A 108 10.02 5.79 13.26
N GLU A 109 9.32 6.10 14.35
CA GLU A 109 8.17 5.29 14.79
C GLU A 109 6.99 5.41 13.81
N LEU A 110 6.72 6.62 13.33
CA LEU A 110 5.67 6.87 12.34
C LEU A 110 6.03 6.26 10.97
N LEU A 111 7.28 6.42 10.55
CA LEU A 111 7.77 5.81 9.31
C LEU A 111 7.69 4.28 9.37
N ARG A 112 8.03 3.69 10.53
CA ARG A 112 7.95 2.24 10.75
C ARG A 112 6.51 1.75 10.68
N TRP A 113 5.56 2.47 11.29
CA TRP A 113 4.13 2.14 11.20
C TRP A 113 3.63 2.12 9.75
N VAL A 114 3.95 3.16 8.98
CA VAL A 114 3.57 3.24 7.56
C VAL A 114 4.20 2.08 6.77
N HIS A 115 5.49 1.81 6.97
CA HIS A 115 6.19 0.74 6.27
C HIS A 115 5.65 -0.65 6.61
N VAL A 116 5.50 -0.98 7.90
CA VAL A 116 5.03 -2.31 8.33
C VAL A 116 3.60 -2.56 7.84
N THR A 117 2.71 -1.58 7.96
CA THR A 117 1.32 -1.73 7.48
C THR A 117 1.23 -1.86 5.97
N GLU A 118 2.11 -1.20 5.21
CA GLU A 118 2.22 -1.36 3.75
C GLU A 118 2.69 -2.77 3.38
N VAL A 119 3.84 -3.18 3.90
CA VAL A 119 4.47 -4.48 3.61
C VAL A 119 3.54 -5.64 3.96
N GLU A 120 2.97 -5.63 5.18
CA GLU A 120 2.07 -6.68 5.62
C GLU A 120 0.74 -6.66 4.85
N SER A 121 0.24 -5.49 4.42
CA SER A 121 -0.97 -5.43 3.59
C SER A 121 -0.79 -6.06 2.22
N PHE A 122 0.36 -5.84 1.56
CA PHE A 122 0.65 -6.50 0.30
C PHE A 122 0.76 -8.02 0.48
N LEU A 123 1.47 -8.48 1.52
CA LEU A 123 1.60 -9.91 1.80
C LEU A 123 0.26 -10.56 2.10
N THR A 124 -0.50 -10.03 3.06
CA THR A 124 -1.80 -10.57 3.46
C THR A 124 -2.76 -10.60 2.29
N THR A 125 -2.79 -9.57 1.46
CA THR A 125 -3.66 -9.54 0.27
C THR A 125 -3.29 -10.65 -0.71
N ALA A 126 -2.00 -10.82 -1.02
CA ALA A 126 -1.54 -11.88 -1.91
C ALA A 126 -1.91 -13.27 -1.40
N LEU A 127 -1.60 -13.57 -0.13
CA LEU A 127 -1.89 -14.86 0.50
C LEU A 127 -3.40 -15.16 0.51
N ARG A 128 -4.22 -14.17 0.87
CA ARG A 128 -5.68 -14.29 0.91
C ARG A 128 -6.30 -14.45 -0.48
N ALA A 129 -5.65 -13.89 -1.51
CA ALA A 129 -6.02 -14.11 -2.91
C ALA A 129 -5.54 -15.47 -3.46
N GLY A 130 -4.85 -16.28 -2.66
CA GLY A 130 -4.41 -17.63 -3.02
C GLY A 130 -3.05 -17.66 -3.72
N VAL A 131 -2.22 -16.63 -3.59
CA VAL A 131 -0.80 -16.71 -3.95
C VAL A 131 -0.12 -17.68 -2.98
N LYS A 132 0.56 -18.68 -3.53
CA LYS A 132 1.24 -19.70 -2.72
C LYS A 132 2.67 -19.25 -2.40
N LEU A 133 2.91 -19.00 -1.12
CA LEU A 133 4.24 -18.81 -0.54
C LEU A 133 4.42 -19.80 0.61
N THR A 134 5.63 -20.34 0.75
CA THR A 134 6.02 -21.11 1.94
C THR A 134 6.25 -20.16 3.12
N GLY A 135 6.29 -20.69 4.35
CA GLY A 135 6.65 -19.89 5.54
C GLY A 135 8.01 -19.22 5.40
N ALA A 136 9.00 -19.93 4.84
CA ALA A 136 10.32 -19.38 4.56
C ALA A 136 10.30 -18.25 3.53
N GLU A 137 9.45 -18.34 2.49
CA GLU A 137 9.27 -17.24 1.53
C GLU A 137 8.57 -16.03 2.15
N VAL A 138 7.64 -16.26 3.08
CA VAL A 138 6.99 -15.18 3.85
C VAL A 138 8.03 -14.42 4.68
N ASP A 139 8.89 -15.12 5.42
CA ASP A 139 9.94 -14.46 6.22
C ASP A 139 11.00 -13.81 5.32
N ALA A 140 11.37 -14.45 4.20
CA ALA A 140 12.26 -13.86 3.22
C ALA A 140 11.69 -12.56 2.64
N TYR A 141 10.38 -12.49 2.36
CA TYR A 141 9.72 -11.25 1.92
C TYR A 141 9.85 -10.14 2.96
N TYR A 142 9.53 -10.40 4.23
CA TYR A 142 9.69 -9.39 5.29
C TYR A 142 11.16 -8.95 5.43
N THR A 143 12.10 -9.89 5.41
CA THR A 143 13.53 -9.59 5.48
C THR A 143 13.99 -8.75 4.29
N GLU A 144 13.55 -9.05 3.06
CA GLU A 144 13.82 -8.25 1.87
C GLU A 144 13.34 -6.81 2.04
N GLN A 145 12.14 -6.62 2.61
CA GLN A 145 11.53 -5.29 2.76
C GLN A 145 12.25 -4.38 3.76
N ARG A 146 13.10 -4.91 4.65
CA ARG A 146 14.01 -4.08 5.47
C ARG A 146 14.89 -3.16 4.61
N ARG A 147 15.31 -3.63 3.43
CA ARG A 147 16.09 -2.82 2.48
C ARG A 147 15.26 -1.68 1.89
N ALA A 148 13.95 -1.87 1.70
CA ALA A 148 13.05 -0.80 1.28
C ALA A 148 12.83 0.23 2.40
N ALA A 149 12.85 -0.21 3.65
CA ALA A 149 12.80 0.68 4.81
C ALA A 149 14.00 1.66 4.86
N GLU A 150 15.20 1.23 4.49
CA GLU A 150 16.38 2.12 4.36
C GLU A 150 16.14 3.28 3.40
N VAL A 151 15.39 3.02 2.32
CA VAL A 151 15.11 4.02 1.28
C VAL A 151 14.28 5.17 1.84
N VAL A 152 13.37 4.91 2.78
CA VAL A 152 12.61 5.97 3.48
C VAL A 152 13.35 6.57 4.68
N GLY A 153 14.50 6.02 5.05
CA GLY A 153 15.35 6.53 6.14
C GLY A 153 15.20 5.80 7.47
N LEU A 154 14.57 4.62 7.49
CA LEU A 154 14.53 3.76 8.68
C LEU A 154 15.85 2.99 8.83
N ASP A 155 16.22 2.71 10.09
CA ASP A 155 17.22 1.69 10.40
C ASP A 155 16.60 0.29 10.21
N PRO A 156 17.13 -0.54 9.27
CA PRO A 156 16.68 -1.92 9.02
C PRO A 156 16.54 -2.78 10.25
N ALA A 157 17.45 -2.62 11.21
CA ALA A 157 17.48 -3.44 12.41
C ALA A 157 16.26 -3.20 13.30
N THR A 158 15.60 -2.06 13.15
CA THR A 158 14.40 -1.70 13.91
C THR A 158 13.10 -2.08 13.22
N VAL A 159 13.18 -2.66 12.01
CA VAL A 159 12.01 -3.04 11.22
C VAL A 159 11.79 -4.56 11.33
N PRO A 160 10.57 -5.05 11.60
CA PRO A 160 10.28 -6.48 11.58
C PRO A 160 10.69 -7.14 10.25
N GLY A 161 11.44 -8.24 10.33
CA GLY A 161 11.96 -9.01 9.21
C GLY A 161 11.36 -10.40 9.07
N THR A 162 10.42 -10.77 9.95
CA THR A 162 9.71 -12.06 9.90
C THR A 162 8.22 -11.87 10.20
N ALA A 163 7.42 -12.90 9.93
CA ALA A 163 6.01 -12.91 10.30
C ALA A 163 5.80 -12.82 11.82
N ALA A 164 6.66 -13.49 12.60
CA ALA A 164 6.62 -13.46 14.06
C ALA A 164 6.90 -12.04 14.61
N GLU A 165 8.00 -11.42 14.16
CA GLU A 165 8.36 -10.05 14.56
C GLU A 165 7.28 -9.04 14.14
N THR A 166 6.64 -9.25 12.99
CA THR A 166 5.55 -8.37 12.52
C THR A 166 4.31 -8.50 13.41
N ALA A 167 3.98 -9.72 13.85
CA ALA A 167 2.88 -9.94 14.79
C ALA A 167 3.18 -9.32 16.16
N GLU A 168 4.42 -9.44 16.66
CA GLU A 168 4.88 -8.79 17.90
C GLU A 168 4.78 -7.26 17.79
N TYR A 169 5.22 -6.69 16.67
CA TYR A 169 5.12 -5.26 16.41
C TYR A 169 3.65 -4.78 16.45
N TYR A 170 2.73 -5.50 15.80
CA TYR A 170 1.31 -5.15 15.86
C TYR A 170 0.74 -5.24 17.27
N ALA A 171 1.11 -6.26 18.05
CA ALA A 171 0.67 -6.40 19.43
C ALA A 171 1.18 -5.23 20.30
N ALA A 172 2.42 -4.78 20.07
CA ALA A 172 3.03 -3.68 20.81
C ALA A 172 2.39 -2.32 20.49
N ILE A 173 2.10 -2.03 19.21
CA ILE A 173 1.58 -0.71 18.79
C ILE A 173 0.06 -0.59 18.96
N GLN A 174 -0.68 -1.71 19.06
CA GLN A 174 -2.14 -1.71 19.12
C GLN A 174 -2.73 -0.78 20.21
N PRO A 175 -2.17 -0.67 21.43
CA PRO A 175 -2.67 0.26 22.46
C PRO A 175 -2.59 1.75 22.07
N GLU A 176 -1.73 2.11 21.11
CA GLU A 176 -1.55 3.49 20.65
C GLU A 176 -2.52 3.86 19.51
N LEU A 177 -3.15 2.86 18.89
CA LEU A 177 -4.07 3.04 17.78
C LEU A 177 -5.45 3.47 18.28
N ALA A 178 -6.06 4.42 17.58
CA ALA A 178 -7.39 4.93 17.91
C ALA A 178 -8.12 5.44 16.66
N LEU A 179 -9.44 5.26 16.64
CA LEU A 179 -10.29 5.93 15.67
C LEU A 179 -10.46 7.39 16.06
N THR A 180 -9.74 8.28 15.38
CA THR A 180 -9.91 9.74 15.52
C THR A 180 -10.90 10.26 14.48
N ARG A 181 -11.27 11.55 14.59
CA ARG A 181 -12.04 12.23 13.53
C ARG A 181 -11.32 12.14 12.18
N ASP A 182 -10.03 12.42 12.15
CA ASP A 182 -9.20 12.34 10.95
C ASP A 182 -9.15 10.91 10.39
N SER A 183 -9.10 9.90 11.27
CA SER A 183 -9.17 8.48 10.89
C SER A 183 -10.51 8.13 10.23
N ALA A 184 -11.63 8.61 10.79
CA ALA A 184 -12.97 8.38 10.27
C ALA A 184 -13.20 9.10 8.94
N GLU A 185 -12.80 10.37 8.83
CA GLU A 185 -12.89 11.15 7.58
C GLU A 185 -12.01 10.53 6.49
N THR A 186 -10.78 10.10 6.82
CA THR A 186 -9.89 9.42 5.88
C THR A 186 -10.46 8.07 5.46
N GLY A 187 -10.99 7.27 6.40
CA GLY A 187 -11.64 6.00 6.08
C GLY A 187 -12.87 6.17 5.18
N LEU A 188 -13.70 7.19 5.45
CA LEU A 188 -14.83 7.53 4.58
C LEU A 188 -14.35 7.95 3.20
N PHE A 189 -13.31 8.79 3.13
CA PHE A 189 -12.72 9.24 1.87
C PHE A 189 -12.18 8.07 1.03
N LEU A 190 -11.49 7.11 1.66
CA LEU A 190 -11.00 5.90 0.98
C LEU A 190 -12.13 4.98 0.52
N THR A 191 -13.29 5.00 1.19
CA THR A 191 -14.45 4.19 0.83
C THR A 191 -15.31 4.87 -0.23
N VAL A 192 -15.35 6.19 -0.18
CA VAL A 192 -16.23 7.06 -0.96
C VAL A 192 -15.44 8.27 -1.46
N PRO A 193 -14.44 8.08 -2.34
CA PRO A 193 -13.68 9.21 -2.86
C PRO A 193 -14.60 10.04 -3.77
N PRO A 194 -14.49 11.37 -3.73
CA PRO A 194 -15.20 12.24 -4.66
C PRO A 194 -14.71 12.01 -6.09
N VAL A 195 -15.60 12.14 -7.07
CA VAL A 195 -15.23 12.17 -8.49
C VAL A 195 -14.61 13.53 -8.79
N PRO A 196 -13.37 13.61 -9.32
CA PRO A 196 -12.72 14.87 -9.64
C PRO A 196 -13.54 15.70 -10.63
N ASP A 197 -13.54 17.03 -10.45
CA ASP A 197 -14.32 17.93 -11.28
C ASP A 197 -13.83 18.02 -12.74
N ASP A 198 -12.56 17.66 -12.98
CA ASP A 198 -11.88 17.62 -14.28
C ASP A 198 -12.15 16.32 -15.07
N TRP A 199 -12.78 15.31 -14.47
CA TRP A 199 -13.12 14.03 -15.12
C TRP A 199 -14.35 14.10 -16.04
N GLY A 200 -14.45 15.17 -16.83
CA GLY A 200 -15.46 15.36 -17.86
C GLY A 200 -16.71 16.14 -17.40
N SER A 201 -17.77 16.06 -18.20
CA SER A 201 -18.99 16.84 -18.01
C SER A 201 -19.75 16.44 -16.73
N ARG A 202 -20.64 17.31 -16.25
CA ARG A 202 -21.48 17.02 -15.07
C ARG A 202 -22.26 15.70 -15.19
N ALA A 203 -22.74 15.37 -16.39
CA ALA A 203 -23.47 14.12 -16.64
C ALA A 203 -22.56 12.88 -16.49
N VAL A 204 -21.33 12.93 -17.00
CA VAL A 204 -20.34 11.87 -16.83
C VAL A 204 -20.02 11.69 -15.35
N ARG A 205 -19.77 12.78 -14.62
CA ARG A 205 -19.49 12.71 -13.18
C ARG A 205 -20.64 12.16 -12.37
N LEU A 206 -21.89 12.53 -12.71
CA LEU A 206 -23.08 11.96 -12.07
C LEU A 206 -23.19 10.45 -12.34
N GLY A 207 -22.90 10.02 -13.57
CA GLY A 207 -22.83 8.61 -13.93
C GLY A 207 -21.74 7.85 -13.18
N LEU A 208 -20.56 8.44 -12.98
CA LEU A 208 -19.48 7.85 -12.17
C LEU A 208 -19.84 7.80 -10.68
N THR A 209 -20.62 8.76 -10.20
CA THR A 209 -21.00 8.89 -8.78
C THR A 209 -22.17 7.99 -8.39
N LEU A 210 -23.16 7.82 -9.27
CA LEU A 210 -24.39 7.06 -8.97
C LEU A 210 -24.51 5.75 -9.76
N GLY A 211 -23.71 5.58 -10.80
CA GLY A 211 -23.78 4.44 -11.71
C GLY A 211 -22.96 3.23 -11.27
N PRO A 212 -22.83 2.22 -12.15
CA PRO A 212 -22.22 0.93 -11.82
C PRO A 212 -20.74 1.06 -11.39
N THR A 213 -20.01 2.06 -11.87
CA THR A 213 -18.62 2.32 -11.47
C THR A 213 -18.49 2.60 -9.98
N ARG A 214 -19.45 3.33 -9.40
CA ARG A 214 -19.50 3.61 -7.96
C ARG A 214 -19.64 2.32 -7.15
N TRP A 215 -20.56 1.45 -7.57
CA TRP A 215 -20.80 0.17 -6.93
C TRP A 215 -19.63 -0.79 -7.07
N ALA A 216 -18.98 -0.81 -8.24
CA ALA A 216 -17.75 -1.57 -8.45
C ALA A 216 -16.64 -1.10 -7.49
N TYR A 217 -16.43 0.22 -7.35
CA TYR A 217 -15.46 0.76 -6.40
C TYR A 217 -15.82 0.45 -4.95
N LEU A 218 -17.10 0.55 -4.57
CA LEU A 218 -17.56 0.16 -3.23
C LEU A 218 -17.26 -1.32 -2.96
N GLY A 219 -17.39 -2.20 -3.95
CA GLY A 219 -16.97 -3.61 -3.84
C GLY A 219 -15.46 -3.75 -3.59
N VAL A 220 -14.63 -2.93 -4.25
CA VAL A 220 -13.18 -2.87 -4.01
C VAL A 220 -12.88 -2.40 -2.59
N ALA A 221 -13.45 -1.28 -2.17
CA ALA A 221 -13.25 -0.72 -0.84
C ALA A 221 -13.74 -1.66 0.26
N ALA A 222 -14.92 -2.27 0.12
CA ALA A 222 -15.47 -3.22 1.06
C ALA A 222 -14.60 -4.48 1.17
N THR A 223 -14.04 -4.97 0.07
CA THR A 223 -13.11 -6.12 0.10
C THR A 223 -11.81 -5.74 0.79
N ALA A 224 -11.20 -4.59 0.48
CA ALA A 224 -9.98 -4.12 1.12
C ALA A 224 -10.17 -3.90 2.63
N PHE A 225 -11.28 -3.28 3.03
CA PHE A 225 -11.68 -3.13 4.43
C PHE A 225 -11.92 -4.50 5.10
N GLY A 226 -12.57 -5.43 4.39
CA GLY A 226 -12.77 -6.80 4.84
C GLY A 226 -11.47 -7.58 5.05
N LEU A 227 -10.37 -7.21 4.38
CA LEU A 227 -9.05 -7.81 4.58
C LEU A 227 -8.29 -7.25 5.79
N LEU A 228 -8.80 -6.20 6.44
CA LEU A 228 -8.23 -5.69 7.68
C LEU A 228 -8.28 -6.75 8.78
N PRO A 229 -7.28 -6.76 9.69
CA PRO A 229 -7.32 -7.67 10.83
C PRO A 229 -8.56 -7.38 11.71
N PRO A 230 -9.10 -8.38 12.42
CA PRO A 230 -10.34 -8.23 13.19
C PRO A 230 -10.34 -7.06 14.17
N TRP A 231 -9.20 -6.76 14.79
CA TRP A 231 -9.07 -5.64 15.73
C TRP A 231 -9.22 -4.27 15.05
N ALA A 232 -8.69 -4.10 13.83
CA ALA A 232 -8.79 -2.85 13.08
C ALA A 232 -10.24 -2.61 12.64
N ARG A 233 -10.92 -3.65 12.16
CA ARG A 233 -12.35 -3.58 11.80
C ARG A 233 -13.21 -3.14 12.99
N ARG A 234 -12.90 -3.65 14.21
CA ARG A 234 -13.58 -3.24 15.45
C ARG A 234 -13.32 -1.78 15.81
N MET A 235 -12.09 -1.29 15.64
CA MET A 235 -11.78 0.14 15.87
C MET A 235 -12.60 1.05 14.95
N TYR A 236 -12.85 0.64 13.70
CA TYR A 236 -13.72 1.34 12.76
C TYR A 236 -15.23 1.18 13.03
N GLY A 237 -15.64 0.51 14.12
CA GLY A 237 -17.04 0.26 14.46
C GLY A 237 -17.68 -0.92 13.71
N GLY A 238 -16.90 -1.68 12.94
CA GLY A 238 -17.35 -2.92 12.30
C GLY A 238 -17.34 -4.13 13.24
N LEU A 239 -18.06 -5.18 12.87
CA LEU A 239 -18.33 -6.31 13.78
C LEU A 239 -17.18 -7.34 13.91
N GLY A 240 -16.07 -7.19 13.19
CA GLY A 240 -14.86 -8.01 13.38
C GLY A 240 -15.04 -9.52 13.21
N TRP A 241 -16.13 -9.97 12.60
CA TRP A 241 -16.55 -11.36 12.57
C TRP A 241 -15.68 -12.26 11.67
N PRO A 242 -15.52 -13.55 12.01
CA PRO A 242 -14.83 -14.53 11.14
C PRO A 242 -15.49 -14.68 9.76
N THR A 243 -16.80 -14.43 9.65
CA THR A 243 -17.50 -14.45 8.36
C THR A 243 -17.01 -13.36 7.42
N THR A 244 -16.64 -12.18 7.95
CA THR A 244 -16.01 -11.10 7.16
C THR A 244 -14.65 -11.54 6.61
N ASP A 245 -13.89 -12.32 7.36
CA ASP A 245 -12.60 -12.85 6.90
C ASP A 245 -12.76 -13.81 5.72
N LEU A 246 -13.71 -14.73 5.83
CA LEU A 246 -14.03 -15.69 4.78
C LEU A 246 -14.50 -14.98 3.51
N THR A 247 -15.46 -14.05 3.63
CA THR A 247 -16.01 -13.34 2.47
C THR A 247 -14.96 -12.48 1.79
N ALA A 248 -14.15 -11.74 2.54
CA ALA A 248 -13.06 -10.94 1.96
C ALA A 248 -12.03 -11.81 1.23
N GLY A 249 -11.68 -12.97 1.81
CA GLY A 249 -10.78 -13.96 1.16
C GLY A 249 -11.35 -14.51 -0.15
N LEU A 250 -12.62 -14.91 -0.15
CA LEU A 250 -13.30 -15.40 -1.37
C LEU A 250 -13.43 -14.30 -2.43
N SER A 251 -13.77 -13.08 -2.03
CA SER A 251 -13.88 -11.92 -2.93
C SER A 251 -12.54 -11.62 -3.60
N VAL A 252 -11.47 -11.46 -2.82
CA VAL A 252 -10.16 -11.09 -3.37
C VAL A 252 -9.58 -12.20 -4.25
N ARG A 253 -9.84 -13.48 -3.91
CA ARG A 253 -9.47 -14.64 -4.75
C ARG A 253 -10.26 -14.66 -6.06
N THR A 254 -11.56 -14.43 -6.01
CA THR A 254 -12.42 -14.37 -7.21
C THR A 254 -11.97 -13.23 -8.12
N VAL A 255 -11.73 -12.04 -7.57
CA VAL A 255 -11.22 -10.89 -8.33
C VAL A 255 -9.87 -11.20 -8.96
N ARG A 256 -8.93 -11.83 -8.23
CA ARG A 256 -7.64 -12.24 -8.79
C ARG A 256 -7.80 -13.19 -9.98
N LEU A 257 -8.70 -14.17 -9.89
CA LEU A 257 -8.98 -15.11 -10.98
C LEU A 257 -9.60 -14.40 -12.19
N LEU A 258 -10.54 -13.48 -11.97
CA LEU A 258 -11.16 -12.68 -13.02
C LEU A 258 -10.16 -11.77 -13.72
N ILE A 259 -9.32 -11.05 -12.95
CA ILE A 259 -8.24 -10.24 -13.51
C ILE A 259 -7.29 -11.13 -14.32
N GLY A 260 -6.92 -12.31 -13.79
CA GLY A 260 -6.09 -13.27 -14.52
C GLY A 260 -6.71 -13.73 -15.83
N ALA A 261 -8.01 -14.01 -15.85
CA ALA A 261 -8.74 -14.42 -17.04
C ALA A 261 -8.85 -13.29 -18.08
N VAL A 262 -9.15 -12.06 -17.65
CA VAL A 262 -9.21 -10.87 -18.52
C VAL A 262 -7.83 -10.55 -19.08
N LEU A 263 -6.80 -10.55 -18.25
CA LEU A 263 -5.43 -10.34 -18.67
C LEU A 263 -4.92 -11.48 -19.55
N ALA A 264 -5.50 -12.68 -19.52
CA ALA A 264 -5.11 -13.76 -20.43
C ALA A 264 -5.51 -13.52 -21.90
N ALA A 265 -6.39 -12.53 -22.18
CA ALA A 265 -6.93 -12.28 -23.52
C ALA A 265 -6.09 -11.37 -24.46
N PRO A 266 -5.52 -10.21 -24.06
CA PRO A 266 -4.68 -9.35 -24.94
C PRO A 266 -3.20 -9.76 -24.96
N PRO A 267 -2.32 -9.41 -25.93
CA PRO A 267 -0.90 -9.82 -25.93
C PRO A 267 -0.09 -9.38 -24.70
N VAL A 268 0.92 -10.16 -24.29
CA VAL A 268 1.67 -10.03 -23.01
C VAL A 268 2.34 -8.66 -22.80
N ARG A 269 2.71 -7.98 -23.89
CA ARG A 269 3.34 -6.64 -23.85
C ARG A 269 2.43 -5.53 -23.30
N ASP A 270 1.12 -5.73 -23.26
CA ASP A 270 0.18 -4.72 -22.72
C ASP A 270 -0.23 -5.02 -21.27
N ARG A 271 0.27 -6.13 -20.69
CA ARG A 271 -0.17 -6.66 -19.37
C ARG A 271 0.73 -6.27 -18.19
N ILE A 272 1.91 -5.74 -18.45
CA ILE A 272 2.95 -5.52 -17.43
C ILE A 272 3.15 -4.01 -17.27
N MET A 273 3.12 -3.54 -16.01
CA MET A 273 3.45 -2.16 -15.66
C MET A 273 4.76 -1.74 -16.36
N PRO A 274 4.82 -0.58 -17.04
CA PRO A 274 6.00 -0.16 -17.81
C PRO A 274 7.32 -0.26 -17.04
N MET A 275 7.28 0.04 -15.74
CA MET A 275 8.43 -0.07 -14.84
C MET A 275 8.92 -1.52 -14.67
N ARG A 276 8.00 -2.48 -14.54
CA ARG A 276 8.35 -3.91 -14.46
C ARG A 276 8.89 -4.41 -15.79
N GLN A 277 8.39 -3.94 -16.92
CA GLN A 277 8.97 -4.29 -18.23
C GLN A 277 10.40 -3.79 -18.37
N ALA A 278 10.66 -2.54 -17.97
CA ALA A 278 12.00 -1.98 -17.96
C ALA A 278 12.93 -2.80 -17.03
N ALA A 279 12.44 -3.21 -15.86
CA ALA A 279 13.20 -4.05 -14.93
C ALA A 279 13.51 -5.45 -15.49
N LEU A 280 12.53 -6.10 -16.15
CA LEU A 280 12.73 -7.38 -16.82
C LEU A 280 13.75 -7.26 -17.95
N ALA A 281 13.69 -6.19 -18.74
CA ALA A 281 14.67 -5.93 -19.80
C ALA A 281 16.09 -5.76 -19.23
N ARG A 282 16.25 -5.04 -18.10
CA ARG A 282 17.55 -4.95 -17.41
C ARG A 282 18.04 -6.29 -16.87
N ALA A 283 17.13 -7.16 -16.46
CA ALA A 283 17.44 -8.52 -16.03
C ALA A 283 17.74 -9.49 -17.21
N GLY A 284 17.64 -9.04 -18.46
CA GLY A 284 17.79 -9.91 -19.64
C GLY A 284 16.63 -10.89 -19.82
N LEU A 285 15.46 -10.61 -19.24
CA LEU A 285 14.25 -11.42 -19.31
C LEU A 285 13.22 -10.77 -20.25
N THR A 286 12.53 -11.57 -21.04
CA THR A 286 11.36 -11.13 -21.80
C THR A 286 10.08 -11.27 -20.96
N ALA A 287 9.18 -10.29 -21.10
CA ALA A 287 7.85 -10.22 -20.49
C ALA A 287 6.97 -11.45 -20.74
#